data_AF-A0A927SKU4-F1
#
_entry.id   AF-A0A927SKU4-F1
#
_cell.length_a   1.000
_cell.length_b   1.000
_cell.length_c   1.000
_cell.angle_alpha   90.00
_cell.angle_beta   90.00
_cell.angle_gamma   90.00
#
_symmetry.space_group_name_H-M   'P 1'
#
loop_
_entity.id
_entity.type
_entity.pdbx_description
1 polymer ?
#
loop_
_entity_poly.entity_id
_entity_poly.type
_entity_poly.pdbx_seq_one_letter_code
_entity_poly.pdbx_strand_id
1 'polypeptide(L)'
;MHNLQGDIVAILDSDGTAVVNYVYDAWGHPINKTGGMANTLGAVQPFRYRGYVYDEETGLYYLRSRYYNEVQCRFANADAIVTRN
;
A
#
# COMPACT_ATOMS: atom_id res chain seq x y z
N MET A 1 -5.68 4.70 -9.26
CA MET A 1 -6.57 3.55 -9.59
C MET A 1 -6.43 2.50 -8.51
N HIS A 2 -7.52 1.81 -8.15
CA HIS A 2 -7.49 0.69 -7.22
C HIS A 2 -8.27 -0.53 -7.75
N ASN A 3 -7.93 -1.72 -7.29
CA ASN A 3 -8.68 -2.96 -7.58
C ASN A 3 -9.87 -3.12 -6.60
N LEU A 4 -10.65 -4.21 -6.72
CA LEU A 4 -11.80 -4.48 -5.85
C LEU A 4 -11.43 -4.64 -4.36
N GLN A 5 -10.20 -5.04 -4.05
CA GLN A 5 -9.69 -5.21 -2.69
C GLN A 5 -9.22 -3.88 -2.06
N GLY A 6 -9.13 -2.81 -2.86
CA GLY A 6 -8.66 -1.49 -2.46
C GLY A 6 -7.16 -1.28 -2.64
N ASP A 7 -6.45 -2.18 -3.33
CA ASP A 7 -5.02 -2.03 -3.58
C ASP A 7 -4.77 -0.97 -4.63
N ILE A 8 -3.82 -0.07 -4.39
CA ILE A 8 -3.39 0.91 -5.39
C ILE A 8 -2.59 0.20 -6.49
N VAL A 9 -3.21 -0.03 -7.65
CA VAL A 9 -2.58 -0.77 -8.77
C VAL A 9 -1.95 0.15 -9.82
N ALA A 10 -2.38 1.42 -9.89
CA ALA A 10 -1.79 2.38 -10.82
C ALA A 10 -2.00 3.84 -10.40
N ILE A 11 -1.10 4.71 -10.84
CA ILE A 11 -1.28 6.17 -10.84
C ILE A 11 -1.49 6.59 -12.29
N LEU A 12 -2.55 7.33 -12.54
CA LEU A 12 -2.91 7.82 -13.86
C LEU A 12 -2.60 9.31 -13.96
N ASP A 13 -2.21 9.78 -15.13
CA ASP A 13 -2.16 11.20 -15.44
C ASP A 13 -3.54 11.78 -15.75
N SER A 14 -3.59 13.05 -16.17
CA SER A 14 -4.83 13.75 -16.52
C SER A 14 -5.57 13.13 -17.70
N ASP A 15 -4.86 12.41 -18.56
CA ASP A 15 -5.40 11.81 -19.78
C ASP A 15 -5.82 10.34 -19.54
N GLY A 16 -5.65 9.84 -18.31
CA GLY A 16 -5.99 8.48 -17.92
C GLY A 16 -4.89 7.45 -18.24
N THR A 17 -3.70 7.89 -18.64
CA THR A 17 -2.58 7.00 -18.94
C THR A 17 -1.86 6.60 -17.66
N ALA A 18 -1.56 5.31 -17.51
CA ALA A 18 -0.85 4.80 -16.35
C ALA A 18 0.64 5.22 -16.37
N VAL A 19 1.00 6.17 -15.51
CA VAL A 19 2.38 6.65 -15.33
C VAL A 19 3.15 5.82 -14.29
N VAL A 20 2.44 5.10 -13.43
CA VAL A 20 2.99 4.11 -12.49
C VAL A 20 2.04 2.91 -12.41
N ASN A 21 2.58 1.70 -12.38
CA ASN A 21 1.85 0.46 -12.11
C ASN A 21 2.51 -0.29 -10.95
N TYR A 22 1.69 -0.88 -10.08
CA TYR A 22 2.13 -1.70 -8.96
C TYR A 22 1.56 -3.11 -9.06
N VAL A 23 2.37 -4.08 -8.66
CA VAL A 23 1.97 -5.48 -8.54
C VAL A 23 2.35 -5.94 -7.14
N TYR A 24 1.39 -6.55 -6.45
CA TYR A 24 1.56 -7.14 -5.13
C TYR A 24 1.20 -8.61 -5.17
N ASP A 25 1.70 -9.38 -4.20
CA ASP A 25 1.14 -10.70 -3.91
C ASP A 25 -0.19 -10.59 -3.12
N ALA A 26 -0.76 -11.73 -2.74
CA ALA A 26 -2.01 -11.78 -1.99
C ALA A 26 -1.96 -11.09 -0.61
N TRP A 27 -0.76 -10.92 -0.05
CA TRP A 27 -0.50 -10.41 1.29
C TRP A 27 0.05 -8.99 1.30
N GLY A 28 0.15 -8.33 0.15
CA GLY A 28 0.63 -6.95 0.02
C GLY A 28 2.13 -6.82 -0.14
N HIS A 29 2.87 -7.92 -0.35
CA HIS A 29 4.28 -7.84 -0.68
C HIS A 29 4.49 -7.24 -2.08
N PRO A 30 5.31 -6.19 -2.26
CA PRO A 30 5.55 -5.59 -3.56
C PRO A 30 6.33 -6.56 -4.47
N ILE A 31 5.71 -6.99 -5.57
CA ILE A 31 6.35 -7.82 -6.60
C ILE A 31 7.02 -6.94 -7.65
N ASN A 32 6.35 -5.87 -8.09
CA ASN A 32 6.87 -5.02 -9.14
C ASN A 32 6.30 -3.58 -9.07
N LYS A 33 7.09 -2.62 -9.55
CA LYS A 33 6.73 -1.23 -9.74
C LYS A 33 7.30 -0.72 -11.06
N THR A 34 6.44 -0.39 -12.01
CA THR A 34 6.84 0.01 -13.38
C THR A 34 6.18 1.33 -13.81
N GLY A 35 6.60 1.89 -14.94
CA GLY A 35 6.09 3.14 -15.50
C GLY A 35 7.10 4.27 -15.50
N GLY A 36 6.86 5.31 -16.30
CA GLY A 36 7.79 6.43 -16.50
C GLY A 36 8.09 7.23 -15.23
N MET A 37 7.19 7.19 -14.23
CA MET A 37 7.36 7.87 -12.95
C MET A 37 7.55 6.91 -11.77
N ALA A 38 7.88 5.64 -12.02
CA ALA A 38 8.01 4.59 -11.00
C ALA A 38 9.02 4.95 -9.88
N ASN A 39 10.14 5.57 -10.25
CA ASN A 39 11.23 5.93 -9.34
C ASN A 39 11.06 7.32 -8.70
N THR A 40 10.06 8.08 -9.12
CA THR A 40 9.76 9.41 -8.57
C THR A 40 8.42 9.38 -7.83
N LEU A 41 7.34 9.71 -8.52
CA LEU A 41 5.97 9.68 -7.98
C LEU A 41 5.61 8.30 -7.43
N GLY A 42 6.08 7.25 -8.11
CA GLY A 42 5.85 5.88 -7.70
C GLY A 42 6.54 5.50 -6.40
N ALA A 43 7.71 6.08 -6.11
CA ALA A 43 8.43 5.86 -4.86
C ALA A 43 7.77 6.59 -3.69
N VAL A 44 7.43 7.86 -3.86
CA VAL A 44 6.89 8.70 -2.78
C VAL A 44 5.40 8.50 -2.48
N GLN A 45 4.68 7.72 -3.29
CA GLN A 45 3.26 7.45 -3.07
C GLN A 45 3.06 6.60 -1.80
N PRO A 46 2.45 7.15 -0.72
CA PRO A 46 2.31 6.42 0.54
C PRO A 46 1.22 5.34 0.47
N PHE A 47 0.17 5.53 -0.34
CA PHE A 47 -0.94 4.58 -0.41
C PHE A 47 -0.63 3.39 -1.30
N ARG A 48 -0.87 2.18 -0.78
CA ARG A 48 -0.42 0.92 -1.38
C ARG A 48 -1.48 -0.18 -1.21
N TYR A 49 -1.10 -1.35 -0.69
CA TYR A 49 -1.98 -2.48 -0.42
C TYR A 49 -3.17 -2.06 0.45
N ARG A 50 -4.39 -2.34 -0.03
CA ARG A 50 -5.68 -2.02 0.62
C ARG A 50 -5.85 -0.56 1.05
N GLY A 51 -5.15 0.36 0.40
CA GLY A 51 -5.14 1.78 0.74
C GLY A 51 -4.38 2.09 2.04
N TYR A 52 -3.62 1.15 2.58
CA TYR A 52 -2.78 1.38 3.75
C TYR A 52 -1.60 2.29 3.39
N VAL A 53 -1.09 3.00 4.40
CA VAL A 53 0.11 3.82 4.26
C VAL A 53 1.31 2.91 4.46
N TYR A 54 2.12 2.74 3.42
CA TYR A 54 3.38 2.01 3.55
C TYR A 54 4.48 2.95 4.06
N ASP A 55 5.09 2.56 5.16
CA ASP A 55 6.25 3.22 5.73
C ASP A 55 7.51 2.49 5.27
N GLU A 56 8.31 3.14 4.42
CA GLU A 56 9.55 2.55 3.88
C GLU A 56 10.65 2.40 4.93
N GLU A 57 10.63 3.20 6.01
CA GLU A 57 11.66 3.12 7.06
C GLU A 57 11.48 1.85 7.89
N THR A 58 10.23 1.49 8.21
CA THR A 58 9.91 0.32 9.03
C THR A 58 9.58 -0.93 8.20
N GLY A 59 9.22 -0.77 6.92
CA GLY A 59 8.70 -1.86 6.09
C GLY A 59 7.35 -2.37 6.59
N LEU A 60 6.51 -1.49 7.11
CA LEU A 60 5.19 -1.82 7.67
C LEU A 60 4.09 -0.96 7.04
N TYR A 61 2.91 -1.55 6.97
CA TYR A 61 1.69 -0.86 6.59
C TYR A 61 0.99 -0.29 7.81
N TYR A 62 0.79 1.02 7.86
CA TYR A 62 0.05 1.70 8.92
C TYR A 62 -1.45 1.80 8.59
N LEU A 63 -2.27 1.30 9.52
CA LEU A 63 -3.74 1.29 9.47
C LEU A 63 -4.33 2.08 10.66
N ARG A 64 -3.72 3.21 11.03
CA ARG A 64 -4.15 4.06 12.16
C ARG A 64 -3.93 3.47 13.55
N SER A 65 -4.62 2.37 13.85
CA SER A 65 -4.55 1.67 15.15
C SER A 65 -3.66 0.44 15.12
N ARG A 66 -3.26 -0.02 13.93
CA ARG A 66 -2.42 -1.22 13.77
C ARG A 66 -1.36 -1.05 12.70
N TYR A 67 -0.31 -1.84 12.83
CA TYR A 67 0.75 -2.02 11.85
C TYR A 67 0.67 -3.43 11.27
N TYR A 68 0.59 -3.55 9.95
CA TYR A 68 0.57 -4.81 9.24
C TYR A 68 1.95 -5.07 8.61
N ASN A 69 2.44 -6.30 8.80
CA ASN A 69 3.70 -6.78 8.26
C ASN A 69 3.39 -7.78 7.14
N GLU A 70 3.71 -7.43 5.90
CA GLU A 70 3.47 -8.27 4.73
C GLU A 70 4.38 -9.50 4.69
N VAL A 71 5.61 -9.42 5.21
CA VAL A 71 6.55 -10.56 5.28
C VAL A 71 6.01 -11.65 6.22
N GLN A 72 5.42 -11.25 7.34
CA GLN A 72 4.79 -12.16 8.30
C GLN A 72 3.31 -12.45 8.01
N CYS A 73 2.74 -11.78 7.01
CA CYS A 73 1.33 -11.87 6.62
C CYS A 73 0.35 -11.60 7.78
N ARG A 74 0.72 -10.72 8.73
CA ARG A 74 -0.10 -10.44 9.92
C ARG A 74 0.13 -9.06 10.53
N PHE A 75 -0.77 -8.67 11.42
CA PHE A 75 -0.58 -7.49 12.26
C PHE A 75 0.52 -7.71 13.29
N ALA A 76 1.39 -6.72 13.43
CA ALA A 76 2.47 -6.68 14.42
C ALA A 76 1.93 -6.46 15.83
N ASN A 77 0.83 -5.71 15.97
CA ASN A 77 0.17 -5.46 17.25
C ASN A 77 -1.22 -6.09 17.33
N ALA A 78 -1.63 -6.40 18.56
CA ALA A 78 -2.96 -6.93 18.86
C ALA A 78 -4.05 -5.90 18.56
N ASP A 79 -5.26 -6.41 18.32
CA ASP A 79 -6.46 -5.58 18.25
C ASP A 79 -6.71 -4.88 19.58
N ALA A 80 -6.96 -3.57 19.50
CA ALA A 80 -7.42 -2.82 20.65
C ALA A 80 -8.93 -2.96 20.79
N ILE A 81 -9.41 -3.32 21.98
CA ILE A 81 -10.82 -3.19 22.32
C ILE A 81 -11.09 -1.69 22.47
N VAL A 82 -11.86 -1.12 21.54
CA VAL A 82 -12.37 0.26 21.69
C VAL A 82 -13.51 0.22 22.71
N THR A 83 -13.20 0.42 23.98
CA THR A 83 -14.23 0.71 24.98
C THR A 83 -14.64 2.18 24.82
N ARG A 84 -15.91 2.43 24.49
CA ARG A 84 -16.49 3.77 24.55
C ARG A 84 -17.00 4.01 25.98
N ASN A 85 -16.57 5.11 26.60
CA ASN A 85 -17.09 5.58 27.88
C ASN A 85 -18.48 6.23 27.70
#